data_AF-F6CUM6-F1
#
_entry.id   AF-F6CUM6-F1
#
_cell.length_a   1.000
_cell.length_b   1.000
_cell.length_c   1.000
_cell.angle_alpha   90.00
_cell.angle_beta   90.00
_cell.angle_gamma   90.00
#
_symmetry.space_group_name_H-M   'P 1'
#
loop_
_entity.id
_entity.type
_entity.pdbx_description
1 polymer ?
#
loop_
_entity_poly.entity_id
_entity_poly.type
_entity_poly.pdbx_seq_one_letter_code
_entity_poly.pdbx_strand_id
1 'polypeptide(L)'
;MEVETIISYLEELEHHPSAQMFRGHGNSEWELIPSIARLKPKELPVRHYDGWKGIEKHLLMEFKKYALRHIDREPASQIEWMIQAQHHGVPTRLLDWSTNPLKALYFAIENAEHDDKNGKVYVFTPQSWSPSPDLVDVECNKSIKAFHPVVINDRILAQEGCFTLFPQKDNHKSFEPLEEGFAPQEDVVNMAVIIIPKEAKAPLRNQLRKLGVTDMTMFPDLDGIAKKIRRDFGVL
;
A
#
# COMPACT_ATOMS: atom_id res chain seq x y z
N MET A 1 5.84 -11.32 18.57
CA MET A 1 6.91 -12.35 18.55
C MET A 1 7.96 -11.98 17.50
N GLU A 2 9.22 -12.40 17.61
CA GLU A 2 10.22 -12.18 16.54
C GLU A 2 10.07 -13.28 15.48
N VAL A 3 9.78 -12.89 14.24
CA VAL A 3 9.48 -13.82 13.15
C VAL A 3 10.76 -14.20 12.39
N GLU A 4 11.22 -15.44 12.57
CA GLU A 4 12.42 -15.95 11.91
C GLU A 4 12.13 -16.85 10.70
N THR A 5 10.94 -17.46 10.66
CA THR A 5 10.52 -18.41 9.62
C THR A 5 9.10 -18.12 9.12
N ILE A 6 8.73 -18.68 7.96
CA ILE A 6 7.35 -18.57 7.48
C ILE A 6 6.38 -19.25 8.44
N ILE A 7 6.78 -20.35 9.10
CA ILE A 7 5.92 -21.04 10.07
C ILE A 7 5.63 -20.12 11.25
N SER A 8 6.67 -19.55 11.89
CA SER A 8 6.47 -18.60 12.99
C SER A 8 5.69 -17.34 12.57
N TYR A 9 5.80 -16.94 11.30
CA TYR A 9 4.99 -15.83 10.75
C TYR A 9 3.50 -16.21 10.71
N LEU A 10 3.18 -17.42 10.22
CA LEU A 10 1.81 -17.92 10.15
C LEU A 10 1.23 -18.18 11.55
N GLU A 11 2.02 -18.72 12.47
CA GLU A 11 1.63 -18.90 13.88
C GLU A 11 1.31 -17.55 14.55
N GLU A 12 2.10 -16.50 14.29
CA GLU A 12 1.78 -15.17 14.81
C GLU A 12 0.44 -14.65 14.26
N LEU A 13 0.12 -14.94 12.99
CA LEU A 13 -1.15 -14.57 12.36
C LEU A 13 -2.36 -15.29 12.95
N GLU A 14 -2.19 -16.49 13.52
CA GLU A 14 -3.28 -17.21 14.21
C GLU A 14 -3.81 -16.45 15.44
N HIS A 15 -3.02 -15.55 16.02
CA HIS A 15 -3.46 -14.64 17.08
C HIS A 15 -4.36 -13.50 16.57
N HIS A 16 -4.49 -13.37 15.24
CA HIS A 16 -5.29 -12.35 14.56
C HIS A 16 -6.29 -12.97 13.56
N PRO A 17 -7.23 -13.83 14.02
CA PRO A 17 -8.09 -14.62 13.14
C PRO A 17 -9.09 -13.79 12.32
N SER A 18 -9.35 -12.53 12.71
CA SER A 18 -10.22 -11.61 11.98
C SER A 18 -9.46 -10.71 11.01
N ALA A 19 -8.15 -10.86 10.87
CA ALA A 19 -7.36 -10.05 9.97
C ALA A 19 -7.78 -10.27 8.51
N GLN A 20 -7.94 -9.18 7.76
CA GLN A 20 -8.39 -9.23 6.36
C GLN A 20 -7.40 -8.52 5.41
N MET A 21 -6.58 -7.61 5.94
CA MET A 21 -5.69 -6.77 5.15
C MET A 21 -4.30 -6.78 5.77
N PHE A 22 -3.28 -6.83 4.92
CA PHE A 22 -1.88 -6.89 5.31
C PHE A 22 -1.05 -5.92 4.49
N ARG A 23 -0.06 -5.27 5.11
CA ARG A 23 0.89 -4.39 4.39
C ARG A 23 2.30 -4.57 4.92
N GLY A 24 3.24 -4.88 4.03
CA GLY A 24 4.65 -4.97 4.38
C GLY A 24 5.40 -3.64 4.21
N HIS A 25 6.25 -3.31 5.16
CA HIS A 25 7.21 -2.21 5.10
C HIS A 25 8.62 -2.77 5.27
N GLY A 26 9.51 -2.39 4.36
CA GLY A 26 10.92 -2.79 4.39
C GLY A 26 11.70 -2.20 5.56
N ASN A 27 11.26 -1.06 6.11
CA ASN A 27 11.84 -0.46 7.31
C ASN A 27 10.75 -0.25 8.36
N SER A 28 10.95 -0.77 9.57
CA SER A 28 10.04 -0.64 10.71
C SER A 28 9.85 0.79 11.20
N GLU A 29 10.76 1.70 10.85
CA GLU A 29 10.70 3.13 11.16
C GLU A 29 9.74 3.91 10.23
N TRP A 30 9.28 3.31 9.13
CA TRP A 30 8.37 4.00 8.21
C TRP A 30 6.96 4.14 8.78
N GLU A 31 6.36 5.30 8.61
CA GLU A 31 4.98 5.58 9.03
C GLU A 31 3.96 5.01 8.03
N LEU A 32 2.85 4.50 8.55
CA LEU A 32 1.70 4.06 7.76
C LEU A 32 0.85 5.25 7.27
N ILE A 33 1.43 6.05 6.39
CA ILE A 33 0.78 7.20 5.73
C ILE A 33 0.80 7.06 4.20
N PRO A 34 -0.23 7.58 3.50
CA PRO A 34 -0.29 7.53 2.04
C PRO A 34 0.78 8.44 1.39
N SER A 35 1.03 8.24 0.10
CA SER A 35 2.10 8.94 -0.62
C SER A 35 1.91 10.46 -0.65
N ILE A 36 0.68 10.97 -0.77
CA ILE A 36 0.41 12.41 -0.73
C ILE A 36 0.77 13.04 0.61
N ALA A 37 0.60 12.31 1.71
CA ALA A 37 0.90 12.78 3.06
C ALA A 37 2.40 12.98 3.31
N ARG A 38 3.25 12.38 2.47
CA ARG A 38 4.72 12.50 2.53
C ARG A 38 5.22 13.75 1.82
N LEU A 39 4.37 14.43 1.06
CA LEU A 39 4.72 15.70 0.42
C LEU A 39 4.91 16.79 1.47
N LYS A 40 5.72 17.78 1.14
CA LYS A 40 5.91 18.96 1.95
C LYS A 40 5.26 20.15 1.25
N PRO A 41 4.04 20.58 1.66
CA PRO A 41 3.30 21.60 0.93
C PRO A 41 4.04 22.92 0.74
N LYS A 42 4.93 23.29 1.67
CA LYS A 42 5.74 24.50 1.60
C LYS A 42 6.82 24.47 0.53
N GLU A 43 7.22 23.28 0.08
CA GLU A 43 8.25 23.05 -0.94
C GLU A 43 7.64 22.83 -2.34
N LEU A 44 6.30 22.82 -2.46
CA LEU A 44 5.63 22.63 -3.74
C LEU A 44 5.72 23.90 -4.62
N PRO A 45 5.83 23.74 -5.96
CA PRO A 45 5.96 24.87 -6.89
C PRO A 45 4.69 25.73 -6.98
N VAL A 46 3.54 25.17 -6.65
CA VAL A 46 2.23 25.85 -6.69
C VAL A 46 1.59 25.78 -5.31
N ARG A 47 1.06 26.91 -4.84
CA ARG A 47 0.31 26.97 -3.59
C ARG A 47 -1.16 26.66 -3.82
N HIS A 48 -1.73 25.85 -2.94
CA HIS A 48 -3.13 25.43 -2.98
C HIS A 48 -3.85 25.94 -1.73
N TYR A 49 -4.76 26.90 -1.88
CA TYR A 49 -5.46 27.54 -0.74
C TYR A 49 -6.46 26.60 -0.06
N ASP A 50 -6.96 25.61 -0.80
CA ASP A 50 -7.82 24.50 -0.37
C ASP A 50 -7.04 23.30 0.21
N GLY A 51 -5.73 23.47 0.45
CA GLY A 51 -4.93 22.49 1.17
C GLY A 51 -4.70 21.19 0.39
N TRP A 52 -4.75 20.06 1.10
CA TRP A 52 -4.54 18.73 0.52
C TRP A 52 -5.53 18.41 -0.61
N LYS A 53 -6.79 18.84 -0.47
CA LYS A 53 -7.81 18.69 -1.51
C LYS A 53 -7.41 19.33 -2.84
N GLY A 54 -6.85 20.54 -2.78
CA GLY A 54 -6.37 21.26 -3.96
C GLY A 54 -5.16 20.62 -4.61
N ILE A 55 -4.22 20.16 -3.78
CA ILE A 55 -3.01 19.45 -4.23
C ILE A 55 -3.43 18.17 -4.97
N GLU A 56 -4.26 17.32 -4.36
CA GLU A 56 -4.74 16.07 -4.97
C GLU A 56 -5.49 16.33 -6.28
N LYS A 57 -6.40 17.32 -6.29
CA LYS A 57 -7.14 17.70 -7.50
C LYS A 57 -6.21 18.14 -8.63
N HIS A 58 -5.20 18.94 -8.33
CA HIS A 58 -4.23 19.40 -9.32
C HIS A 58 -3.39 18.23 -9.87
N LEU A 59 -2.84 17.38 -9.00
CA LEU A 59 -2.06 16.20 -9.41
C LEU A 59 -2.89 15.27 -10.31
N LEU A 60 -4.13 14.97 -9.92
CA LEU A 60 -5.01 14.11 -10.72
C LEU A 60 -5.42 14.77 -12.03
N MET A 61 -5.66 16.07 -12.06
CA MET A 61 -6.02 16.79 -13.29
C MET A 61 -4.87 16.75 -14.31
N GLU A 62 -3.63 17.00 -13.86
CA GLU A 62 -2.45 16.91 -14.74
C GLU A 62 -2.21 15.48 -15.21
N PHE A 63 -2.38 14.47 -14.36
CA PHE A 63 -2.30 13.08 -14.79
C PHE A 63 -3.33 12.74 -15.86
N LYS A 64 -4.61 13.06 -15.63
CA LYS A 64 -5.72 12.78 -16.56
C LYS A 64 -5.51 13.41 -17.94
N LYS A 65 -4.97 14.62 -17.99
CA LYS A 65 -4.72 15.37 -19.23
C LYS A 65 -3.88 14.59 -20.23
N TYR A 66 -2.94 13.78 -19.75
CA TYR A 66 -2.02 13.02 -20.62
C TYR A 66 -2.26 11.51 -20.57
N ALA A 67 -2.91 10.97 -19.52
CA ALA A 67 -3.04 9.53 -19.33
C ALA A 67 -3.91 8.84 -20.39
N LEU A 68 -4.93 9.50 -20.94
CA LEU A 68 -5.90 8.88 -21.86
C LEU A 68 -5.27 8.26 -23.12
N ARG A 69 -4.11 8.75 -23.57
CA ARG A 69 -3.40 8.19 -24.74
C ARG A 69 -2.55 6.96 -24.42
N HIS A 70 -2.43 6.62 -23.15
CA HIS A 70 -1.53 5.59 -22.61
C HIS A 70 -2.28 4.46 -21.89
N ILE A 71 -3.61 4.53 -21.83
CA ILE A 71 -4.45 3.53 -21.17
C ILE A 71 -5.47 2.99 -22.17
N ASP A 72 -5.69 1.68 -22.13
CA ASP A 72 -6.61 1.01 -23.05
C ASP A 72 -8.08 1.28 -22.72
N ARG A 73 -8.36 1.57 -21.44
CA ARG A 73 -9.68 1.85 -20.91
C ARG A 73 -9.63 3.10 -20.06
N GLU A 74 -10.54 4.03 -20.34
CA GLU A 74 -10.76 5.19 -19.49
C GLU A 74 -11.35 4.74 -18.13
N PRO A 75 -10.74 5.13 -17.00
CA PRO A 75 -11.28 4.92 -15.67
C PRO A 75 -12.66 5.56 -15.50
N ALA A 76 -13.62 4.79 -14.98
CA ALA A 76 -15.02 5.20 -14.88
C ALA A 76 -15.29 6.13 -13.69
N SER A 77 -14.46 6.10 -12.65
CA SER A 77 -14.65 6.86 -11.43
C SER A 77 -13.37 7.55 -10.95
N GLN A 78 -13.51 8.51 -10.03
CA GLN A 78 -12.37 9.21 -9.45
C GLN A 78 -11.43 8.26 -8.70
N ILE A 79 -11.95 7.21 -8.05
CA ILE A 79 -11.14 6.18 -7.40
C ILE A 79 -10.31 5.40 -8.40
N GLU A 80 -10.90 4.94 -9.52
CA GLU A 80 -10.13 4.23 -10.55
C GLU A 80 -9.02 5.14 -11.13
N TRP A 81 -9.29 6.43 -11.30
CA TRP A 81 -8.27 7.41 -11.68
C TRP A 81 -7.16 7.54 -10.64
N MET A 82 -7.49 7.54 -9.35
CA MET A 82 -6.50 7.59 -8.27
C MET A 82 -5.63 6.33 -8.23
N ILE A 83 -6.22 5.15 -8.44
CA ILE A 83 -5.47 3.88 -8.51
C ILE A 83 -4.49 3.91 -9.68
N GLN A 84 -4.94 4.35 -10.87
CA GLN A 84 -4.04 4.47 -12.03
C GLN A 84 -2.92 5.48 -11.79
N ALA A 85 -3.24 6.64 -11.23
CA ALA A 85 -2.25 7.67 -10.91
C ALA A 85 -1.20 7.11 -9.93
N GLN A 86 -1.63 6.44 -8.86
CA GLN A 86 -0.76 5.82 -7.87
C GLN A 86 0.12 4.72 -8.45
N HIS A 87 -0.42 3.89 -9.35
CA HIS A 87 0.33 2.85 -10.04
C HIS A 87 1.53 3.42 -10.81
N HIS A 88 1.40 4.64 -11.34
CA HIS A 88 2.46 5.38 -12.03
C HIS A 88 3.23 6.37 -11.13
N GLY A 89 3.08 6.27 -9.80
CA GLY A 89 3.86 7.03 -8.83
C GLY A 89 3.35 8.44 -8.55
N VAL A 90 2.17 8.82 -9.05
CA VAL A 90 1.53 10.08 -8.67
C VAL A 90 1.06 9.97 -7.22
N PRO A 91 1.39 10.94 -6.34
CA PRO A 91 0.94 10.91 -4.95
C PRO A 91 -0.58 10.97 -4.82
N THR A 92 -1.17 10.07 -4.04
CA THR A 92 -2.60 10.07 -3.70
C THR A 92 -2.79 9.78 -2.22
N ARG A 93 -4.02 9.94 -1.72
CA ARG A 93 -4.39 9.51 -0.36
C ARG A 93 -4.82 8.04 -0.25
N LEU A 94 -4.61 7.24 -1.29
CA LEU A 94 -4.74 5.79 -1.22
C LEU A 94 -3.54 5.17 -0.51
N LEU A 95 -3.81 4.09 0.20
CA LEU A 95 -2.80 3.21 0.75
C LEU A 95 -3.07 1.78 0.28
N ASP A 96 -2.05 1.13 -0.27
CA ASP A 96 -2.15 -0.24 -0.78
C ASP A 96 -2.08 -1.27 0.34
N TRP A 97 -2.85 -2.33 0.20
CA TRP A 97 -2.85 -3.49 1.08
C TRP A 97 -2.94 -4.74 0.22
N SER A 98 -2.65 -5.88 0.83
CA SER A 98 -2.91 -7.20 0.26
C SER A 98 -3.87 -7.95 1.17
N THR A 99 -4.79 -8.74 0.60
CA THR A 99 -5.53 -9.74 1.38
C THR A 99 -4.69 -10.98 1.69
N ASN A 100 -3.50 -11.11 1.10
CA ASN A 100 -2.61 -12.23 1.30
C ASN A 100 -1.43 -11.87 2.22
N PRO A 101 -1.29 -12.53 3.39
CA PRO A 101 -0.21 -12.21 4.31
C PRO A 101 1.19 -12.50 3.74
N LEU A 102 1.35 -13.53 2.89
CA LEU A 102 2.66 -13.84 2.30
C LEU A 102 3.10 -12.79 1.27
N LYS A 103 2.15 -12.17 0.58
CA LYS A 103 2.42 -11.06 -0.35
C LYS A 103 2.79 -9.78 0.40
N ALA A 104 2.14 -9.51 1.52
CA ALA A 104 2.58 -8.44 2.42
C ALA A 104 3.97 -8.72 3.01
N LEU A 105 4.25 -9.95 3.46
CA LEU A 105 5.57 -10.33 3.93
C LEU A 105 6.64 -10.12 2.85
N TYR A 106 6.36 -10.48 1.59
CA TYR A 106 7.26 -10.19 0.47
C TYR A 106 7.66 -8.70 0.45
N PHE A 107 6.70 -7.76 0.51
CA PHE A 107 7.02 -6.32 0.53
C PHE A 107 7.82 -5.87 1.77
N ALA A 108 7.72 -6.58 2.89
CA ALA A 108 8.49 -6.27 4.09
C ALA A 108 9.97 -6.70 3.98
N ILE A 109 10.32 -7.58 3.04
CA ILE A 109 11.65 -8.22 3.00
C ILE A 109 12.32 -8.22 1.61
N GLU A 110 11.64 -7.78 0.56
CA GLU A 110 12.12 -7.95 -0.81
C GLU A 110 13.33 -7.08 -1.18
N ASN A 111 13.39 -5.84 -0.66
CA ASN A 111 14.43 -4.87 -1.00
C ASN A 111 15.68 -5.09 -0.13
N ALA A 112 16.78 -5.50 -0.76
CA ALA A 112 18.05 -5.75 -0.09
C ALA A 112 18.71 -4.47 0.46
N GLU A 113 18.38 -3.30 -0.10
CA GLU A 113 18.83 -2.00 0.42
C GLU A 113 18.30 -1.70 1.83
N HIS A 114 17.38 -2.50 2.36
CA HIS A 114 16.82 -2.36 3.69
C HIS A 114 17.13 -3.56 4.60
N ASP A 115 18.04 -4.46 4.20
CA ASP A 115 18.44 -5.62 5.00
C ASP A 115 19.20 -5.23 6.29
N ASP A 116 19.63 -3.98 6.44
CA ASP A 116 20.24 -3.44 7.66
C ASP A 116 19.19 -2.98 8.70
N LYS A 117 17.92 -2.92 8.31
CA LYS A 117 16.79 -2.48 9.14
C LYS A 117 15.79 -3.61 9.33
N ASN A 118 15.08 -3.60 10.45
CA ASN A 118 13.93 -4.49 10.64
C ASN A 118 12.83 -4.13 9.66
N GLY A 119 12.10 -5.13 9.16
CA GLY A 119 10.85 -4.93 8.44
C GLY A 119 9.66 -4.97 9.39
N LYS A 120 8.47 -4.64 8.89
CA LYS A 120 7.22 -4.89 9.62
C LYS A 120 6.09 -5.24 8.67
N VAL A 121 5.16 -6.06 9.14
CA VAL A 121 3.88 -6.33 8.48
C VAL A 121 2.76 -5.81 9.36
N TYR A 122 1.97 -4.89 8.82
CA TYR A 122 0.71 -4.47 9.42
C TYR A 122 -0.35 -5.53 9.18
N VAL A 123 -1.14 -5.77 10.22
CA VAL A 123 -2.29 -6.66 10.24
C VAL A 123 -3.50 -5.81 10.57
N PHE A 124 -4.47 -5.76 9.67
CA PHE A 124 -5.58 -4.82 9.77
C PHE A 124 -6.93 -5.50 9.51
N THR A 125 -7.91 -5.18 10.34
CA THR A 125 -9.31 -5.52 10.15
C THR A 125 -10.12 -4.24 9.98
N PRO A 126 -10.63 -3.94 8.77
CA PRO A 126 -11.52 -2.80 8.58
C PRO A 126 -12.86 -3.05 9.27
N GLN A 127 -13.51 -2.00 9.77
CA GLN A 127 -14.87 -2.12 10.31
C GLN A 127 -15.89 -2.49 9.22
N SER A 128 -15.73 -1.92 8.03
CA SER A 128 -16.59 -2.21 6.89
C SER A 128 -15.81 -2.13 5.58
N TRP A 129 -16.30 -2.88 4.59
CA TRP A 129 -15.84 -2.81 3.22
C TRP A 129 -16.83 -2.01 2.40
N SER A 130 -16.32 -1.08 1.60
CA SER A 130 -17.13 -0.45 0.56
C SER A 130 -17.43 -1.52 -0.51
N PRO A 131 -18.70 -1.73 -0.87
CA PRO A 131 -19.11 -2.87 -1.71
C PRO A 131 -18.61 -2.78 -3.15
N SER A 132 -18.31 -1.58 -3.64
CA SER A 132 -17.67 -1.35 -4.94
C SER A 132 -16.91 -0.02 -4.94
N PRO A 133 -15.89 0.14 -5.81
CA PRO A 133 -15.15 1.39 -5.96
C PRO A 133 -16.02 2.62 -6.25
N ASP A 134 -17.10 2.44 -7.00
CA ASP A 134 -18.01 3.54 -7.38
C ASP A 134 -18.86 4.04 -6.20
N LEU A 135 -18.99 3.25 -5.14
CA LEU A 135 -19.70 3.60 -3.92
C LEU A 135 -18.77 4.13 -2.82
N VAL A 136 -17.47 4.22 -3.10
CA VAL A 136 -16.51 4.84 -2.17
C VAL A 136 -16.74 6.36 -2.18
N ASP A 137 -17.14 6.90 -1.03
CA ASP A 137 -17.24 8.34 -0.84
C ASP A 137 -15.85 8.98 -0.84
N VAL A 138 -15.44 9.47 -2.00
CA VAL A 138 -14.15 10.17 -2.17
C VAL A 138 -14.08 11.46 -1.38
N GLU A 139 -15.19 12.13 -1.12
CA GLU A 139 -15.18 13.40 -0.39
C GLU A 139 -15.22 13.18 1.13
N CYS A 140 -15.27 11.93 1.59
CA CYS A 140 -15.28 11.58 3.01
C CYS A 140 -14.09 12.21 3.73
N ASN A 141 -14.38 12.98 4.79
CA ASN A 141 -13.37 13.71 5.57
C ASN A 141 -13.25 13.24 7.03
N LYS A 142 -13.99 12.18 7.41
CA LYS A 142 -14.05 11.68 8.80
C LYS A 142 -13.34 10.35 9.01
N SER A 143 -13.30 9.54 7.97
CA SER A 143 -13.33 8.09 8.09
C SER A 143 -12.45 7.44 7.02
N ILE A 144 -11.75 6.38 7.37
CA ILE A 144 -10.97 5.57 6.42
C ILE A 144 -11.91 4.59 5.73
N LYS A 145 -11.85 4.53 4.40
CA LYS A 145 -12.68 3.59 3.61
C LYS A 145 -11.83 2.46 3.06
N ALA A 146 -12.09 1.22 3.48
CA ALA A 146 -11.50 0.03 2.87
C ALA A 146 -12.36 -0.43 1.67
N PHE A 147 -11.72 -0.85 0.58
CA PHE A 147 -12.42 -1.33 -0.62
C PHE A 147 -11.54 -2.23 -1.49
N HIS A 148 -12.18 -3.07 -2.29
CA HIS A 148 -11.53 -3.81 -3.36
C HIS A 148 -11.59 -3.01 -4.66
N PRO A 149 -10.47 -2.89 -5.40
CA PRO A 149 -10.46 -2.18 -6.67
C PRO A 149 -11.16 -2.99 -7.76
N VAL A 150 -11.56 -2.31 -8.86
CA VAL A 150 -11.75 -3.02 -10.13
C VAL A 150 -10.37 -3.49 -10.60
N VAL A 151 -10.25 -4.74 -11.00
CA VAL A 151 -8.99 -5.27 -11.53
C VAL A 151 -8.72 -4.63 -12.89
N ILE A 152 -7.88 -3.60 -12.87
CA ILE A 152 -7.49 -2.82 -14.06
C ILE A 152 -6.15 -3.24 -14.65
N ASN A 153 -5.37 -4.05 -13.92
CA ASN A 153 -4.14 -4.66 -14.41
C ASN A 153 -3.83 -5.96 -13.65
N ASP A 154 -2.97 -6.79 -14.25
CA ASP A 154 -2.58 -8.09 -13.69
C ASP A 154 -1.78 -7.95 -12.40
N ARG A 155 -1.13 -6.81 -12.16
CA ARG A 155 -0.34 -6.56 -10.94
C ARG A 155 -1.24 -6.47 -9.71
N ILE A 156 -2.39 -5.81 -9.79
CA ILE A 156 -3.36 -5.77 -8.68
C ILE A 156 -3.83 -7.17 -8.34
N LEU A 157 -4.13 -8.00 -9.35
CA LEU A 157 -4.55 -9.39 -9.15
C LEU A 157 -3.42 -10.23 -8.53
N ALA A 158 -2.22 -10.15 -9.11
CA ALA A 158 -1.01 -10.83 -8.64
C ALA A 158 -0.66 -10.48 -7.20
N GLN A 159 -0.95 -9.25 -6.76
CA GLN A 159 -0.67 -8.79 -5.40
C GLN A 159 -1.83 -9.04 -4.44
N GLU A 160 -2.96 -9.56 -4.93
CA GLU A 160 -4.23 -9.61 -4.17
C GLU A 160 -4.54 -8.26 -3.52
N GLY A 161 -4.42 -7.21 -4.34
CA GLY A 161 -4.45 -5.82 -3.91
C GLY A 161 -5.83 -5.36 -3.43
N CYS A 162 -5.85 -4.70 -2.29
CA CYS A 162 -6.97 -3.93 -1.76
C CYS A 162 -6.47 -2.57 -1.27
N PHE A 163 -7.37 -1.64 -0.98
CA PHE A 163 -6.98 -0.26 -0.66
C PHE A 163 -7.69 0.26 0.57
N THR A 164 -7.04 1.17 1.27
CA THR A 164 -7.71 2.14 2.13
C THR A 164 -7.61 3.54 1.53
N LEU A 165 -8.71 4.28 1.60
CA LEU A 165 -8.77 5.69 1.27
C LEU A 165 -8.70 6.50 2.56
N PHE A 166 -7.66 7.33 2.70
CA PHE A 166 -7.58 8.27 3.81
C PHE A 166 -8.57 9.43 3.59
N PRO A 167 -9.18 9.96 4.67
CA PRO A 167 -10.15 11.01 4.53
C PRO A 167 -9.52 12.29 4.00
N GLN A 168 -10.32 13.04 3.26
CA GLN A 168 -9.92 14.30 2.68
C GLN A 168 -9.75 15.37 3.76
N LYS A 169 -8.73 16.22 3.61
CA LYS A 169 -8.47 17.35 4.51
C LYS A 169 -8.53 18.67 3.74
N ASP A 170 -9.41 19.57 4.14
CA ASP A 170 -9.58 20.91 3.53
C ASP A 170 -8.54 21.94 4.07
N ASN A 171 -7.37 21.47 4.46
CA ASN A 171 -6.28 22.30 5.00
C ASN A 171 -4.93 21.62 4.78
N HIS A 172 -3.85 22.21 5.30
CA HIS A 172 -2.50 21.63 5.24
C HIS A 172 -2.10 20.91 6.53
N LYS A 173 -3.05 20.55 7.41
CA LYS A 173 -2.72 19.79 8.62
C LYS A 173 -2.14 18.44 8.20
N SER A 174 -1.09 18.00 8.89
CA SER A 174 -0.47 16.71 8.64
C SER A 174 -1.50 15.59 8.68
N PHE A 175 -1.31 14.57 7.84
CA PHE A 175 -2.02 13.30 8.03
C PHE A 175 -1.50 12.66 9.30
N GLU A 176 -2.41 12.05 10.06
CA GLU A 176 -2.03 11.23 11.21
C GLU A 176 -1.71 9.84 10.68
N PRO A 177 -0.60 9.20 11.10
CA PRO A 177 -0.35 7.80 10.80
C PRO A 177 -1.53 6.94 11.21
N LEU A 178 -1.83 5.89 10.42
CA LEU A 178 -2.91 4.97 10.77
C LEU A 178 -2.70 4.34 12.17
N GLU A 179 -1.44 4.20 12.58
CA GLU A 179 -1.00 3.64 13.87
C GLU A 179 -1.34 4.51 15.09
N GLU A 180 -1.32 5.83 14.95
CA GLU A 180 -1.38 6.77 16.08
C GLU A 180 -2.79 7.27 16.39
N GLY A 181 -3.80 6.64 15.79
CA GLY A 181 -5.19 6.99 16.02
C GLY A 181 -5.69 8.02 15.03
N PHE A 182 -6.00 7.54 13.82
CA PHE A 182 -7.33 7.85 13.30
C PHE A 182 -8.32 7.41 14.39
N ALA A 183 -8.72 8.37 15.22
CA ALA A 183 -9.25 8.10 16.55
C ALA A 183 -10.29 6.97 16.52
N PRO A 184 -10.16 5.96 17.40
CA PRO A 184 -11.11 4.86 17.53
C PRO A 184 -12.41 5.41 18.11
N GLN A 185 -13.25 5.98 17.26
CA GLN A 185 -14.66 6.13 17.56
C GLN A 185 -15.54 5.52 16.48
N GLU A 186 -15.08 5.34 15.23
CA GLU A 186 -15.94 4.72 14.22
C GLU A 186 -15.29 3.63 13.32
N ASP A 187 -14.06 3.70 12.77
CA ASP A 187 -13.70 2.81 11.62
C ASP A 187 -12.59 1.73 11.78
N VAL A 188 -11.78 1.74 12.84
CA VAL A 188 -10.66 0.79 13.01
C VAL A 188 -10.95 -0.17 14.16
N VAL A 189 -11.25 -1.42 13.85
CA VAL A 189 -11.61 -2.45 14.86
C VAL A 189 -10.36 -3.04 15.52
N ASN A 190 -9.31 -3.29 14.74
CA ASN A 190 -8.07 -3.87 15.25
C ASN A 190 -6.91 -3.62 14.26
N MET A 191 -5.78 -3.12 14.77
CA MET A 191 -4.52 -3.04 14.04
C MET A 191 -3.40 -3.64 14.89
N ALA A 192 -2.65 -4.56 14.31
CA ALA A 192 -1.46 -5.13 14.92
C ALA A 192 -0.26 -5.00 13.99
N VAL A 193 0.94 -5.12 14.56
CA VAL A 193 2.21 -5.03 13.84
C VAL A 193 3.04 -6.25 14.18
N ILE A 194 3.47 -6.97 13.14
CA ILE A 194 4.42 -8.07 13.24
C ILE A 194 5.78 -7.55 12.78
N ILE A 195 6.77 -7.58 13.66
CA ILE A 195 8.14 -7.16 13.34
C ILE A 195 8.89 -8.32 12.68
N ILE A 196 9.57 -8.01 11.59
CA ILE A 196 10.45 -8.94 10.87
C ILE A 196 11.90 -8.54 11.16
N PRO A 197 12.63 -9.28 12.00
CA PRO A 197 14.04 -9.01 12.28
C PRO A 197 14.85 -8.94 10.99
N LYS A 198 15.81 -8.02 10.93
CA LYS A 198 16.66 -7.82 9.77
C LYS A 198 17.42 -9.10 9.38
N GLU A 199 17.84 -9.89 10.37
CA GLU A 199 18.55 -11.16 10.21
C GLU A 199 17.66 -12.24 9.54
N ALA A 200 16.34 -12.15 9.69
CA ALA A 200 15.39 -13.10 9.15
C ALA A 200 15.03 -12.83 7.68
N LYS A 201 15.27 -11.62 7.16
CA LYS A 201 14.81 -11.20 5.82
C LYS A 201 15.34 -12.08 4.69
N ALA A 202 16.65 -12.33 4.65
CA ALA A 202 17.25 -13.12 3.59
C ALA A 202 16.78 -14.61 3.62
N PRO A 203 16.78 -15.30 4.78
CA PRO A 203 16.17 -16.63 4.90
C PRO A 203 14.70 -16.68 4.49
N LEU A 204 13.88 -15.72 4.92
CA LEU A 204 12.46 -15.64 4.59
C LEU A 204 12.23 -15.43 3.09
N ARG A 205 13.03 -14.60 2.42
CA ARG A 205 12.97 -14.45 0.95
C ARG A 205 13.16 -15.78 0.23
N ASN A 206 14.11 -16.59 0.68
CA ASN A 206 14.34 -17.92 0.08
C ASN A 206 13.16 -18.87 0.33
N GLN A 207 12.55 -18.82 1.52
CA GLN A 207 11.37 -19.61 1.84
C GLN A 207 10.16 -19.16 0.98
N LEU A 208 9.91 -17.86 0.83
CA LEU A 208 8.83 -17.32 -0.01
C LEU A 208 8.98 -17.75 -1.47
N ARG A 209 10.21 -17.70 -2.01
CA ARG A 209 10.51 -18.18 -3.36
C ARG A 209 10.11 -19.65 -3.55
N LYS A 210 10.37 -20.52 -2.56
CA LYS A 210 9.99 -21.95 -2.61
C LYS A 210 8.48 -22.16 -2.56
N LEU A 211 7.75 -21.23 -1.96
CA LEU A 211 6.28 -21.21 -1.93
C LEU A 211 5.65 -20.53 -3.16
N GLY A 212 6.45 -20.12 -4.13
CA GLY A 212 5.97 -19.49 -5.35
C GLY A 212 5.71 -17.98 -5.23
N VAL A 213 6.07 -17.33 -4.12
CA VAL A 213 6.03 -15.87 -3.98
C VAL A 213 7.37 -15.31 -4.45
N THR A 214 7.42 -14.85 -5.69
CA THR A 214 8.63 -14.41 -6.40
C THR A 214 8.43 -13.03 -7.04
N ASP A 215 9.52 -12.39 -7.49
CA ASP A 215 9.43 -11.11 -8.20
C ASP A 215 8.52 -11.20 -9.45
N MET A 216 8.57 -12.30 -10.21
CA MET A 216 7.73 -12.49 -11.41
C MET A 216 6.25 -12.74 -11.09
N THR A 217 5.95 -13.42 -9.98
CA THR A 217 4.55 -13.67 -9.59
C THR A 217 3.94 -12.46 -8.90
N MET A 218 4.75 -11.57 -8.32
CA MET A 218 4.30 -10.32 -7.69
C MET A 218 4.19 -9.16 -8.70
N PHE A 219 4.98 -9.21 -9.77
CA PHE A 219 4.98 -8.23 -10.86
C PHE A 219 4.94 -8.99 -12.19
N PRO A 220 3.73 -9.31 -12.71
CA PRO A 220 3.55 -10.12 -13.92
C PRO A 220 3.79 -9.29 -15.20
N ASP A 221 4.86 -8.51 -15.22
CA ASP A 221 5.22 -7.56 -16.27
C ASP A 221 6.74 -7.58 -16.51
N LEU A 222 7.22 -6.69 -17.39
CA LEU A 222 8.64 -6.56 -17.67
C LEU A 222 9.45 -6.15 -16.42
N ASP A 223 8.85 -5.43 -15.48
CA ASP A 223 9.53 -5.01 -14.24
C ASP A 223 9.82 -6.23 -13.36
N GLY A 224 8.89 -7.19 -13.26
CA GLY A 224 9.13 -8.43 -12.52
C GLY A 224 10.22 -9.31 -13.12
N ILE A 225 10.28 -9.41 -14.46
CA ILE A 225 11.36 -10.12 -15.17
C ILE A 225 12.70 -9.44 -14.88
N ALA A 226 12.77 -8.12 -15.07
CA ALA A 226 13.98 -7.34 -14.83
C ALA A 226 14.43 -7.44 -13.36
N LYS A 227 13.48 -7.39 -12.41
CA LYS A 227 13.74 -7.53 -10.98
C LYS A 227 14.29 -8.90 -10.63
N LYS A 228 13.71 -9.98 -11.16
CA LYS A 228 14.24 -11.35 -10.97
C LYS A 228 15.67 -11.46 -11.48
N ILE A 229 15.94 -10.98 -12.70
CA ILE A 229 17.29 -11.05 -13.29
C ILE A 229 18.28 -10.29 -12.38
N ARG A 230 17.96 -9.05 -12.00
CA ARG A 230 18.83 -8.27 -11.11
C ARG A 230 19.11 -9.00 -9.80
N ARG A 231 18.10 -9.62 -9.20
CA ARG A 231 18.25 -10.40 -7.97
C ARG A 231 19.13 -11.64 -8.16
N ASP A 232 18.93 -12.40 -9.24
CA ASP A 232 19.71 -13.62 -9.52
C ASP A 232 21.19 -13.30 -9.81
N PHE A 233 21.50 -12.10 -10.30
CA PHE A 233 22.86 -11.61 -10.54
C PHE A 233 23.45 -10.77 -9.39
N GLY A 234 22.72 -10.56 -8.29
CA GLY A 234 23.20 -9.80 -7.13
C GLY A 234 23.39 -8.30 -7.39
N VAL A 235 22.61 -7.72 -8.31
CA VAL A 235 22.64 -6.29 -8.67
C VAL A 235 21.33 -5.58 -8.28
N LEU A 236 20.64 -6.13 -7.29
CA LEU A 236 19.45 -5.56 -6.67
C LEU A 236 19.80 -4.96 -5.31
#